data_AF-A0A9E0QQV5-F1
#
_entry.id   AF-A0A9E0QQV5-F1
#
_cell.length_a   1.000
_cell.length_b   1.000
_cell.length_c   1.000
_cell.angle_alpha   90.00
_cell.angle_beta   90.00
_cell.angle_gamma   90.00
#
_symmetry.space_group_name_H-M   'P 1'
#
loop_
_entity.id
_entity.type
_entity.pdbx_description
1 polymer ?
#
loop_
_entity_poly.entity_id
_entity_poly.type
_entity_poly.pdbx_seq_one_letter_code
_entity_poly.pdbx_strand_id
1 'polypeptide(L)'
;MQDGNPVIGEHAGFQDALAGFGLRYAMRSEPLAAQSLISGVDYRKAWREALQPGLRGGVVNRYLFNRTGARGIDYLIGKLGSTDTGIALGEAYRLSLPKRLLLPLARFHYRNPLEDRSCSHENCDCVGCQHGAHETANT
;
A
#
# COMPACT_ATOMS: atom_id res chain seq x y z
N MET A 1 5.09 11.62 -7.82
CA MET A 1 5.60 12.90 -8.33
C MET A 1 5.02 13.96 -7.45
N GLN A 2 5.86 14.82 -6.89
CA GLN A 2 5.47 16.01 -6.13
C GLN A 2 6.39 17.13 -6.63
N ASP A 3 5.81 18.23 -7.08
CA ASP A 3 6.53 19.38 -7.65
C ASP A 3 7.56 19.00 -8.73
N GLY A 4 7.17 18.07 -9.62
CA GLY A 4 8.02 17.59 -10.71
C GLY A 4 9.07 16.56 -10.30
N ASN A 5 9.20 16.23 -9.01
CA ASN A 5 10.21 15.29 -8.51
C ASN A 5 9.62 13.89 -8.21
N PRO A 6 10.37 12.80 -8.49
CA PRO A 6 10.02 11.46 -8.01
C PRO A 6 9.88 11.43 -6.49
N VAL A 7 8.82 10.79 -6.00
CA VAL A 7 8.61 10.55 -4.56
C VAL A 7 8.68 9.05 -4.36
N ILE A 8 9.37 8.61 -3.31
CA ILE A 8 9.63 7.19 -3.02
C ILE A 8 9.07 6.78 -1.65
N GLY A 9 9.01 5.48 -1.41
CA GLY A 9 8.65 4.91 -0.10
C GLY A 9 7.23 5.25 0.39
N GLU A 10 7.07 5.35 1.71
CA GLU A 10 5.77 5.65 2.34
C GLU A 10 5.24 7.02 1.96
N HIS A 11 6.13 8.00 1.75
CA HIS A 11 5.73 9.32 1.27
C HIS A 11 5.07 9.27 -0.11
N ALA A 12 5.44 8.29 -0.95
CA ALA A 12 4.80 8.02 -2.23
C ALA A 12 3.48 7.22 -2.12
N GLY A 13 3.07 6.86 -0.90
CA GLY A 13 1.95 5.97 -0.63
C GLY A 13 2.27 4.49 -0.87
N PHE A 14 3.54 4.11 -0.97
CA PHE A 14 3.93 2.72 -1.21
C PHE A 14 4.01 1.89 0.08
N GLN A 15 2.94 1.88 0.86
CA GLN A 15 2.86 1.03 2.06
C GLN A 15 2.37 -0.37 1.71
N ASP A 16 2.91 -1.38 2.36
CA ASP A 16 2.36 -2.73 2.28
C ASP A 16 1.03 -2.82 3.04
N ALA A 17 -0.08 -2.99 2.34
CA ALA A 17 -1.39 -3.02 2.98
C ALA A 17 -1.62 -4.23 3.91
N LEU A 18 -0.91 -5.34 3.71
CA LEU A 18 -1.02 -6.50 4.61
C LEU A 18 -0.16 -6.28 5.85
N ALA A 19 1.13 -6.02 5.66
CA ALA A 19 2.11 -5.97 6.76
C ALA A 19 2.16 -4.62 7.48
N GLY A 20 1.74 -3.52 6.83
CA GLY A 20 1.76 -2.17 7.39
C GLY A 20 3.10 -1.44 7.30
N PHE A 21 4.15 -2.05 6.73
CA PHE A 21 5.47 -1.44 6.59
C PHE A 21 5.75 -1.02 5.14
N GLY A 22 6.27 0.18 4.92
CA GLY A 22 6.68 0.66 3.60
C GLY A 22 8.16 0.50 3.27
N LEU A 23 8.98 -0.02 4.18
CA LEU A 23 10.44 -0.17 4.00
C LEU A 23 10.80 -0.91 2.70
N ARG A 24 10.12 -2.02 2.42
CA ARG A 24 10.33 -2.81 1.20
C ARG A 24 10.15 -1.96 -0.06
N TYR A 25 9.13 -1.12 -0.10
CA TYR A 25 8.85 -0.31 -1.26
C TYR A 25 9.69 0.96 -1.29
N ALA A 26 10.14 1.49 -0.15
CA ALA A 26 11.17 2.53 -0.11
C ALA A 26 12.45 2.05 -0.83
N MET A 27 12.95 0.88 -0.45
CA MET A 27 14.12 0.26 -1.09
C MET A 27 13.91 -0.04 -2.58
N ARG A 28 12.70 -0.46 -2.98
CA ARG A 28 12.44 -0.81 -4.40
C ARG A 28 12.11 0.39 -5.29
N SER A 29 11.67 1.51 -4.72
CA SER A 29 11.31 2.72 -5.49
C SER A 29 12.48 3.68 -5.67
N GLU A 30 13.49 3.61 -4.80
CA GLU A 30 14.74 4.37 -4.87
C GLU A 30 15.48 4.21 -6.21
N PRO A 31 15.83 3.01 -6.69
CA PRO A 31 16.56 2.87 -7.96
C PRO A 31 15.74 3.34 -9.18
N LEU A 32 14.41 3.23 -9.12
CA LEU A 32 13.52 3.74 -10.16
C LEU A 32 13.53 5.27 -10.22
N ALA A 33 13.57 5.92 -9.05
CA ALA A 33 13.67 7.37 -8.95
C ALA A 33 15.04 7.85 -9.42
N ALA A 34 16.12 7.19 -8.98
CA ALA A 34 17.47 7.49 -9.43
C ALA A 34 17.61 7.41 -10.96
N GLN A 35 17.08 6.34 -11.57
CA GLN A 35 17.12 6.18 -13.02
C GLN A 35 16.28 7.21 -13.77
N SER A 36 15.16 7.66 -13.18
CA SER A 36 14.37 8.76 -13.73
C SER A 36 15.17 10.08 -13.75
N LEU A 37 15.88 10.37 -12.66
CA LEU A 37 16.69 11.59 -12.55
C LEU A 37 17.93 11.58 -13.44
N ILE A 38 18.62 10.43 -13.54
CA ILE A 38 19.88 10.31 -14.30
C ILE A 38 19.63 10.16 -15.81
N SER A 39 18.64 9.36 -16.20
CA SER A 39 18.45 8.94 -17.61
C SER A 39 17.15 9.46 -18.22
N GLY A 40 16.36 10.26 -17.50
CA GLY A 40 15.10 10.81 -18.01
C GLY A 40 14.00 9.77 -18.21
N VAL A 41 14.15 8.57 -17.63
CA VAL A 41 13.11 7.51 -17.71
C VAL A 41 11.85 7.99 -17.01
N ASP A 42 10.68 7.69 -17.59
CA ASP A 42 9.40 7.99 -16.95
C ASP A 42 9.23 7.18 -15.65
N TYR A 43 9.43 7.86 -14.52
CA TYR A 43 9.26 7.28 -13.19
C TYR A 43 7.87 6.69 -12.99
N ARG A 44 6.82 7.38 -13.47
CA ARG A 44 5.42 6.96 -13.29
C ARG A 44 5.17 5.64 -13.99
N LYS A 45 5.69 5.48 -15.20
CA LYS A 45 5.63 4.21 -15.93
C LYS A 45 6.42 3.13 -15.20
N ALA A 46 7.67 3.42 -14.82
CA ALA A 46 8.57 2.47 -14.19
C ALA A 46 8.01 1.90 -12.87
N TRP A 47 7.54 2.75 -11.95
CA TRP A 47 7.00 2.24 -10.67
C TRP A 47 5.66 1.50 -10.87
N ARG A 48 4.85 1.90 -11.85
CA ARG A 48 3.59 1.19 -12.16
C ARG A 48 3.85 -0.23 -12.63
N GLU A 49 4.88 -0.43 -13.44
CA GLU A 49 5.28 -1.76 -13.90
C GLU A 49 5.90 -2.57 -12.76
N ALA A 50 6.82 -1.97 -11.98
CA ALA A 50 7.61 -2.70 -10.99
C ALA A 50 6.91 -2.94 -9.65
N LEU A 51 6.09 -1.99 -9.16
CA LEU A 51 5.60 -1.96 -7.78
C LEU A 51 4.08 -2.10 -7.68
N GLN A 52 3.33 -1.54 -8.63
CA GLN A 52 1.87 -1.52 -8.57
C GLN A 52 1.22 -2.92 -8.48
N PRO A 53 1.73 -3.97 -9.15
CA PRO A 53 1.17 -5.32 -8.98
C PRO A 53 1.26 -5.80 -7.53
N GLY A 54 2.41 -5.59 -6.87
CA GLY A 54 2.63 -5.96 -5.48
C GLY A 54 1.72 -5.16 -4.52
N LEU A 55 1.63 -3.85 -4.71
CA LEU A 55 0.76 -2.97 -3.91
C LEU A 55 -0.72 -3.41 -4.02
N ARG A 56 -1.19 -3.69 -5.24
CA ARG A 56 -2.55 -4.24 -5.47
C ARG A 56 -2.74 -5.60 -4.83
N GLY A 57 -1.72 -6.47 -4.90
CA GLY A 57 -1.72 -7.77 -4.23
C GLY A 57 -1.86 -7.62 -2.72
N GLY A 58 -1.13 -6.67 -2.11
CA GLY A 58 -1.23 -6.34 -0.70
C GLY A 58 -2.65 -5.95 -0.26
N VAL A 59 -3.34 -5.12 -1.05
CA VAL A 59 -4.74 -4.73 -0.75
C VAL A 59 -5.67 -5.95 -0.72
N VAL A 60 -5.52 -6.86 -1.68
CA VAL A 60 -6.30 -8.11 -1.72
C VAL A 60 -5.92 -9.04 -0.56
N ASN A 61 -4.63 -9.14 -0.24
CA ASN A 61 -4.15 -9.94 0.87
C ASN A 61 -4.73 -9.42 2.19
N ARG A 62 -4.76 -8.10 2.40
CA ARG A 62 -5.38 -7.47 3.58
C ARG A 62 -6.88 -7.76 3.65
N TYR A 63 -7.58 -7.66 2.51
CA TYR A 63 -9.00 -7.99 2.42
C TYR A 63 -9.30 -9.44 2.81
N LEU A 64 -8.48 -10.38 2.33
CA LEU A 64 -8.59 -11.80 2.65
C LEU A 64 -8.23 -12.07 4.11
N PHE A 65 -7.13 -11.49 4.59
CA PHE A 65 -6.70 -11.63 5.98
C PHE A 65 -7.79 -11.19 6.96
N ASN A 66 -8.40 -10.02 6.75
CA ASN A 66 -9.49 -9.51 7.58
C ASN A 66 -10.75 -10.41 7.55
N ARG A 67 -10.97 -11.17 6.48
CA ARG A 67 -12.08 -12.13 6.37
C ARG A 67 -11.73 -13.52 6.89
N THR A 68 -10.44 -13.79 7.06
CA THR A 68 -9.96 -15.08 7.53
C THR A 68 -10.10 -15.08 9.05
N GLY A 69 -10.97 -15.94 9.57
CA GLY A 69 -11.11 -16.12 11.02
C GLY A 69 -9.89 -16.84 11.62
N ALA A 70 -9.85 -16.93 12.96
CA ALA A 70 -8.72 -17.49 13.72
C ALA A 70 -8.20 -18.83 13.18
N ARG A 71 -9.10 -19.79 12.91
CA ARG A 71 -8.72 -21.11 12.37
C ARG A 71 -8.00 -21.07 11.03
N GLY A 72 -8.37 -20.11 10.17
CA GLY A 72 -7.71 -19.93 8.88
C GLY A 72 -6.34 -19.30 9.02
N ILE A 73 -6.16 -18.39 9.98
CA ILE A 73 -4.86 -17.83 10.33
C ILE A 73 -3.94 -18.93 10.88
N ASP A 74 -4.43 -19.77 11.79
CA ASP A 74 -3.65 -20.89 12.35
C ASP A 74 -3.18 -21.85 11.25
N TYR A 75 -4.07 -22.18 10.30
CA TYR A 75 -3.72 -23.00 9.14
C TYR A 75 -2.64 -22.34 8.26
N LEU A 76 -2.77 -21.04 7.98
CA LEU A 76 -1.79 -20.30 7.16
C LEU A 76 -0.42 -20.24 7.84
N ILE A 77 -0.37 -20.01 9.15
CA ILE A 77 0.87 -20.02 9.94
C ILE A 77 1.50 -21.41 9.91
N GLY A 78 0.71 -22.46 10.17
CA GLY A 78 1.20 -23.84 10.13
C GLY A 78 1.75 -24.22 8.76
N LYS A 79 1.06 -23.82 7.69
CA LYS A 79 1.53 -24.04 6.31
C LYS A 79 2.85 -23.30 6.06
N LEU A 80 2.96 -22.05 6.51
CA LEU A 80 4.15 -21.23 6.31
C LEU A 80 5.39 -21.78 7.05
N GLY A 81 5.19 -22.42 8.21
CA GLY A 81 6.24 -23.11 8.94
C GLY A 81 6.67 -24.47 8.33
N SER A 82 5.83 -25.05 7.48
CA SER A 82 6.09 -26.35 6.82
C SER A 82 6.72 -26.26 5.43
N THR A 83 6.85 -25.05 4.88
CA THR A 83 7.35 -24.77 3.52
C THR A 83 8.48 -23.74 3.59
N ASP A 84 9.29 -23.63 2.53
CA ASP A 84 10.19 -22.47 2.38
C ASP A 84 9.35 -21.17 2.45
N THR A 85 9.48 -20.49 3.58
CA THR A 85 8.70 -19.28 3.88
C THR A 85 8.92 -18.19 2.85
N GLY A 86 10.13 -18.07 2.28
CA GLY A 86 10.46 -17.05 1.30
C GLY A 86 9.70 -17.26 -0.01
N ILE A 87 9.66 -18.49 -0.50
CA ILE A 87 8.91 -18.85 -1.72
C ILE A 87 7.41 -18.70 -1.48
N ALA A 88 6.90 -19.27 -0.39
CA ALA A 88 5.47 -19.23 -0.05
C ALA A 88 4.96 -17.79 0.08
N LEU A 89 5.72 -16.92 0.77
CA LEU A 89 5.39 -15.52 0.91
C LEU A 89 5.51 -14.78 -0.44
N GLY A 90 6.54 -15.08 -1.23
CA GLY A 90 6.69 -14.55 -2.59
C GLY A 90 5.45 -14.79 -3.45
N GLU A 91 4.94 -16.02 -3.47
CA GLU A 91 3.70 -16.38 -4.18
C GLU A 91 2.46 -15.72 -3.58
N ALA A 92 2.36 -15.67 -2.25
CA ALA A 92 1.29 -14.99 -1.55
C ALA A 92 1.22 -13.49 -1.88
N TYR A 93 2.34 -12.83 -2.17
CA TYR A 93 2.37 -11.41 -2.55
C TYR A 93 2.21 -11.17 -4.06
N ARG A 94 2.30 -12.20 -4.92
CA ARG A 94 2.06 -12.05 -6.37
C ARG A 94 0.59 -11.77 -6.67
N LEU A 95 0.33 -10.80 -7.53
CA LEU A 95 -1.01 -10.50 -8.07
C LEU A 95 -1.42 -11.53 -9.15
N SER A 96 -1.83 -12.71 -8.69
CA SER A 96 -2.37 -13.80 -9.51
C SER A 96 -3.76 -13.47 -10.08
N LEU A 97 -4.23 -14.25 -11.06
CA LEU A 97 -5.54 -14.05 -11.70
C LEU A 97 -6.70 -13.99 -10.68
N PRO A 98 -6.80 -14.88 -9.67
CA PRO A 98 -7.86 -14.78 -8.66
C PRO A 98 -7.79 -13.47 -7.88
N LYS A 99 -6.59 -13.00 -7.52
CA LYS A 99 -6.43 -11.72 -6.81
C LYS A 99 -6.80 -10.52 -7.69
N ARG A 100 -6.56 -10.60 -9.01
CA ARG A 100 -7.02 -9.56 -9.94
C ARG A 100 -8.54 -9.45 -9.97
N LEU A 101 -9.25 -10.58 -9.91
CA LEU A 101 -10.71 -10.62 -9.84
C LEU A 101 -11.26 -10.11 -8.51
N LEU A 102 -10.57 -10.36 -7.40
CA LEU A 102 -10.94 -9.87 -6.07
C LEU A 102 -10.56 -8.41 -5.81
N LEU A 103 -9.60 -7.86 -6.55
CA LEU A 103 -9.13 -6.48 -6.41
C LEU A 103 -10.25 -5.43 -6.43
N PRO A 104 -11.22 -5.43 -7.37
CA PRO A 104 -12.32 -4.45 -7.34
C PRO A 104 -13.15 -4.53 -6.06
N LEU A 105 -13.43 -5.73 -5.55
CA LEU A 105 -14.15 -5.93 -4.29
C LEU A 105 -13.35 -5.41 -3.10
N ALA A 106 -12.05 -5.73 -3.05
CA ALA A 106 -11.15 -5.26 -2.01
C ALA A 106 -11.05 -3.72 -2.00
N ARG A 107 -10.93 -3.11 -3.18
CA ARG A 107 -10.91 -1.64 -3.33
C ARG A 107 -12.22 -1.00 -2.93
N PHE A 108 -13.36 -1.61 -3.28
CA PHE A 108 -14.66 -1.10 -2.85
C PHE A 108 -14.80 -1.13 -1.33
N HIS A 109 -14.32 -2.19 -0.68
CA HIS A 109 -14.35 -2.32 0.78
C HIS A 109 -13.48 -1.27 1.49
N TYR A 110 -12.29 -0.97 0.97
CA TYR A 110 -11.37 0.04 1.52
C TYR A 110 -11.51 1.41 0.86
N ARG A 111 -12.68 1.71 0.28
CA ARG A 111 -12.92 2.97 -0.44
C ARG A 111 -13.07 4.17 0.49
N ASN A 112 -13.52 3.92 1.72
CA ASN A 112 -13.61 4.95 2.75
C ASN A 112 -12.20 5.17 3.34
N PRO A 113 -11.72 6.43 3.41
CA PRO A 113 -10.49 6.72 4.12
C PRO A 113 -10.57 6.23 5.55
N LEU A 114 -9.42 5.82 6.08
CA LEU A 114 -9.31 5.46 7.49
C LEU A 114 -9.65 6.72 8.30
N GLU A 115 -10.75 6.65 9.03
CA GLU A 115 -11.16 7.67 9.97
C GLU A 115 -10.06 7.79 11.04
N ASP A 116 -9.40 8.95 11.09
CA ASP A 116 -8.43 9.22 12.13
C ASP A 116 -9.18 9.41 13.45
N ARG A 117 -9.10 8.40 14.33
CA ARG A 117 -9.75 8.42 15.64
C ARG A 117 -9.25 9.56 16.54
N SER A 118 -8.13 10.18 16.20
CA SER A 118 -7.53 11.30 16.91
C SER A 118 -8.07 12.65 16.41
N CYS A 119 -8.88 12.66 15.35
CA CYS A 119 -9.47 13.86 14.80
C CYS A 119 -10.57 14.39 15.74
N SER A 120 -10.30 15.52 16.39
CA SER A 120 -11.28 16.24 17.21
C SER A 120 -12.24 17.09 16.38
N HIS A 121 -12.00 17.25 15.08
CA HIS A 121 -12.75 18.14 14.17
C HIS A 121 -12.75 19.63 14.54
N GLU A 122 -12.05 20.01 15.61
CA GLU A 122 -11.81 21.39 16.03
C GLU A 122 -10.39 21.77 15.60
N ASN A 123 -10.27 22.62 14.57
CA ASN A 123 -8.99 23.10 14.02
C ASN A 123 -8.04 21.98 13.52
N CYS A 124 -8.49 21.15 12.57
CA CYS A 124 -7.76 19.94 12.18
C CYS A 124 -6.54 20.17 11.30
N ASP A 125 -5.36 19.80 11.81
CA ASP A 125 -4.12 19.62 11.04
C ASP A 125 -3.88 18.15 10.64
N CYS A 126 -4.93 17.33 10.69
CA CYS A 126 -4.83 15.90 10.47
C CYS A 126 -4.53 15.53 9.01
N VAL A 127 -3.54 14.65 8.80
CA VAL A 127 -3.01 14.27 7.47
C VAL A 127 -4.07 13.64 6.55
N GLY A 128 -5.14 13.07 7.12
CA GLY A 128 -6.22 12.39 6.40
C GLY A 128 -7.60 13.06 6.45
N CYS A 129 -7.69 14.33 6.87
CA CYS A 129 -8.98 15.03 6.98
C CYS A 129 -9.70 15.15 5.63
N GLN A 130 -11.03 14.98 5.62
CA GLN A 130 -11.87 15.27 4.45
C GLN A 130 -12.64 16.60 4.55
N HIS A 131 -12.49 17.35 5.64
CA HIS A 131 -13.02 18.71 5.69
C HIS A 131 -12.26 19.53 4.63
N GLY A 132 -13.00 20.34 3.87
CA GLY A 132 -12.42 21.16 2.80
C GLY A 132 -11.42 22.19 3.31
N ALA A 133 -11.12 23.21 2.49
CA ALA A 133 -10.15 24.25 2.86
C ALA A 133 -10.45 24.83 4.26
N HIS A 134 -9.50 24.68 5.18
CA HIS A 134 -9.55 25.31 6.48
C HIS A 134 -9.35 26.80 6.28
N GLU A 135 -10.37 27.61 6.55
CA GLU A 135 -10.16 29.05 6.74
C GLU A 135 -9.25 29.20 7.96
N THR A 136 -8.03 29.65 7.73
CA THR A 136 -7.09 30.01 8.80
C THR A 136 -7.77 31.12 9.61
N ALA A 137 -8.31 30.78 10.77
CA ALA A 137 -8.77 31.76 11.73
C ALA A 137 -7.56 32.58 12.16
N ASN A 138 -7.43 33.78 11.61
CA ASN A 138 -6.47 34.77 12.06
C ASN A 138 -6.73 35.07 13.54
N THR A 139 -5.76 34.75 14.39
CA THR A 139 -5.54 35.41 15.67
C THR A 139 -4.08 35.77 15.79
#